data_AF-A0A822H2V2-F1
#
_entry.id   AF-A0A822H2V2-F1
#
_cell.length_a   1.000
_cell.length_b   1.000
_cell.length_c   1.000
_cell.angle_alpha   90.00
_cell.angle_beta   90.00
_cell.angle_gamma   90.00
#
_symmetry.space_group_name_H-M   'P 1'
#
loop_
_entity.id
_entity.type
_entity.pdbx_description
1 polymer ?
#
loop_
_entity_poly.entity_id
_entity_poly.type
_entity_poly.pdbx_seq_one_letter_code
_entity_poly.pdbx_strand_id
1 'polypeptide(L)'
;NTDNQQLNGTRTYTYDKNKHELEMYLITKYSPFKTIDDFFKQFSLIKSASGTLIILYNLKLSDCGEPELNIKTDPYDILIDSKNRRNLFIDDDNRTHIWSSILLYKYQNTLNKTSTTD
;
A
#
# COMPACT_ATOMS: atom_id res chain seq x y z
N ASN A 1 29.12 -35.02 6.19
CA ASN A 1 28.91 -35.80 7.42
C ASN A 1 28.58 -34.84 8.56
N THR A 2 27.29 -34.52 8.71
CA THR A 2 26.59 -34.31 9.99
C THR A 2 25.12 -34.09 9.66
N ASP A 3 24.48 -35.19 9.26
CA ASP A 3 23.04 -35.35 9.46
C ASP A 3 22.82 -35.82 10.90
N ASN A 4 21.68 -35.43 11.47
CA ASN A 4 21.14 -35.69 12.82
C ASN A 4 21.53 -34.66 13.89
N GLN A 5 20.55 -33.87 14.37
CA GLN A 5 19.72 -34.27 15.51
C GLN A 5 18.39 -33.51 15.51
N GLN A 6 17.29 -34.27 15.57
CA GLN A 6 15.96 -33.78 15.91
C GLN A 6 15.85 -33.84 17.44
N LEU A 7 15.94 -32.68 18.12
CA LEU A 7 15.77 -32.55 19.56
C LEU A 7 14.57 -31.64 19.85
N ASN A 8 13.51 -32.27 20.37
CA ASN A 8 12.45 -31.69 21.20
C ASN A 8 12.01 -30.27 20.83
N GLY A 9 11.20 -30.11 19.78
CA GLY A 9 10.40 -28.91 19.50
C GLY A 9 11.17 -27.59 19.32
N THR A 10 12.49 -27.61 19.43
CA THR A 10 13.36 -26.46 19.32
C THR A 10 13.92 -26.48 17.91
N ARG A 11 13.53 -25.51 17.09
CA ARG A 11 14.07 -25.39 15.72
C ARG A 11 15.58 -25.15 15.85
N THR A 12 16.38 -26.18 15.60
CA THR A 12 17.82 -26.06 15.49
C THR A 12 18.11 -25.38 14.15
N TYR A 13 18.48 -24.11 14.20
CA TYR A 13 18.89 -23.38 13.01
C TYR A 13 20.34 -23.77 12.69
N THR A 14 20.54 -24.69 11.76
CA THR A 14 21.87 -24.93 11.20
C THR A 14 22.21 -23.76 10.28
N TYR A 15 23.20 -22.96 10.67
CA TYR A 15 23.70 -21.86 9.86
C TYR A 15 24.36 -22.41 8.59
N ASP A 16 23.77 -22.13 7.43
CA ASP A 16 24.34 -22.41 6.12
C ASP A 16 24.90 -21.12 5.52
N LYS A 17 26.23 -21.03 5.49
CA LYS A 17 26.95 -19.86 4.99
C LYS A 17 26.65 -19.59 3.51
N ASN A 18 26.60 -20.62 2.67
CA ASN A 18 26.40 -20.46 1.23
C ASN A 18 24.99 -19.96 0.94
N LYS A 19 24.00 -20.48 1.67
CA LYS A 19 22.61 -20.01 1.61
C LYS A 19 22.50 -18.55 2.05
N HIS A 20 23.13 -18.18 3.16
CA HIS A 20 23.11 -16.80 3.66
C HIS A 20 23.74 -15.82 2.66
N GLU A 21 24.89 -16.14 2.08
CA GLU A 21 25.55 -15.31 1.07
C GLU A 21 24.66 -15.09 -0.17
N LEU A 22 24.00 -16.15 -0.65
CA LEU A 22 23.07 -16.06 -1.76
C LEU A 22 21.84 -15.19 -1.43
N GLU A 23 21.25 -15.36 -0.24
CA GLU A 23 20.11 -14.55 0.20
C GLU A 23 20.46 -13.06 0.28
N MET A 24 21.63 -12.72 0.84
CA MET A 24 22.11 -11.34 0.90
C MET A 24 22.40 -10.76 -0.49
N TYR A 25 22.96 -11.56 -1.41
CA TYR A 25 23.15 -11.15 -2.79
C TYR A 25 21.81 -10.86 -3.50
N LEU A 26 20.78 -11.68 -3.31
CA LEU A 26 19.47 -11.47 -3.92
C LEU A 26 18.81 -10.18 -3.38
N ILE A 27 18.89 -9.95 -2.07
CA ILE A 27 18.38 -8.71 -1.45
C ILE A 27 19.11 -7.51 -2.04
N THR A 28 20.43 -7.51 -2.08
CA THR A 28 21.20 -6.35 -2.56
C THR A 28 21.00 -6.08 -4.05
N LYS A 29 20.74 -7.13 -4.83
CA LYS A 29 20.45 -7.01 -6.27
C LYS A 29 19.07 -6.42 -6.55
N TYR A 30 18.02 -6.98 -5.94
CA TYR A 30 16.64 -6.71 -6.35
C TYR A 30 15.87 -5.76 -5.42
N SER A 31 16.29 -5.61 -4.16
CA SER A 31 15.66 -4.67 -3.24
C SER A 31 16.14 -3.22 -3.48
N PRO A 32 15.49 -2.23 -2.84
CA PRO A 32 15.97 -0.85 -2.82
C PRO A 32 17.34 -0.65 -2.14
N PHE A 33 17.83 -1.63 -1.38
CA PHE A 33 19.10 -1.54 -0.65
C PHE A 33 20.22 -2.17 -1.47
N LYS A 34 21.11 -1.35 -2.04
CA LYS A 34 22.15 -1.83 -2.97
C LYS A 34 23.42 -2.33 -2.30
N THR A 35 23.60 -2.00 -1.03
CA THR A 35 24.73 -2.43 -0.22
C THR A 35 24.25 -3.14 1.04
N ILE A 36 25.11 -4.00 1.58
CA ILE A 36 24.86 -4.67 2.86
C ILE A 36 24.68 -3.62 3.98
N ASP A 37 25.48 -2.57 3.97
CA ASP A 37 25.41 -1.49 4.96
C ASP A 37 24.06 -0.76 4.91
N ASP A 38 23.54 -0.44 3.72
CA ASP A 38 22.25 0.24 3.57
C ASP A 38 21.07 -0.64 3.99
N PHE A 39 21.18 -1.95 3.77
CA PHE A 39 20.20 -2.93 4.27
C PHE A 39 20.22 -2.99 5.80
N PHE A 40 21.41 -3.07 6.43
CA PHE A 40 21.51 -3.15 7.88
C PHE A 40 21.08 -1.87 8.60
N LYS A 41 21.25 -0.69 7.97
CA LYS A 41 20.72 0.58 8.49
C LYS A 41 19.19 0.56 8.70
N GLN A 42 18.45 -0.29 7.98
CA GLN A 42 16.99 -0.40 8.17
C GLN A 42 16.61 -0.96 9.55
N PHE A 43 17.44 -1.84 10.13
CA PHE A 43 17.20 -2.35 11.48
C PHE A 43 17.36 -1.28 12.55
N SER A 44 18.20 -0.27 12.33
CA SER A 44 18.36 0.86 13.25
C SER A 44 17.10 1.72 13.38
N LEU A 45 16.13 1.59 12.46
CA LEU A 45 14.83 2.26 12.55
C LEU A 45 13.91 1.61 13.61
N ILE A 46 14.17 0.35 13.99
CA ILE A 46 13.45 -0.36 15.04
C ILE A 46 14.09 0.04 16.38
N LYS A 47 13.44 0.96 17.10
CA LYS A 47 13.98 1.56 18.34
C LYS A 47 13.91 0.64 19.56
N SER A 48 13.08 -0.40 19.51
CA SER A 48 12.89 -1.39 20.56
C SER A 48 13.81 -2.60 20.38
N ALA A 49 13.93 -3.44 21.42
CA ALA A 49 14.70 -4.69 21.36
C ALA A 49 14.17 -5.68 20.30
N SER A 50 12.90 -5.55 19.92
CA SER A 50 12.25 -6.34 18.86
C SER A 50 11.19 -5.50 18.15
N GLY A 51 10.90 -5.85 16.89
CA GLY A 51 9.90 -5.21 16.06
C GLY A 51 9.97 -5.68 14.61
N THR A 52 9.05 -5.18 13.79
CA THR A 52 8.97 -5.50 12.36
C THR A 52 8.84 -4.21 11.56
N LEU A 53 9.71 -4.03 10.57
CA LEU A 53 9.63 -2.95 9.60
C LEU A 53 9.22 -3.54 8.24
N ILE A 54 8.13 -3.04 7.66
CA ILE A 54 7.65 -3.44 6.33
C ILE A 54 7.93 -2.29 5.36
N ILE A 55 8.63 -2.60 4.27
CA ILE A 55 9.00 -1.62 3.24
C ILE A 55 8.35 -2.05 1.93
N LEU A 56 7.34 -1.30 1.51
CA LEU A 56 6.66 -1.50 0.24
C LEU A 56 7.31 -0.59 -0.81
N TYR A 57 7.66 -1.17 -1.95
CA TYR A 57 8.25 -0.46 -3.09
C TYR A 57 7.65 -1.02 -4.39
N ASN A 58 7.92 -0.35 -5.53
CA ASN A 58 7.23 -0.60 -6.79
C ASN A 58 5.71 -0.45 -6.66
N LEU A 59 5.29 0.68 -6.09
CA LEU A 59 3.88 1.00 -5.93
C LEU A 59 3.17 0.99 -7.29
N LYS A 60 1.90 0.59 -7.27
CA LYS A 60 1.05 0.64 -8.47
C LYS A 60 0.97 2.07 -8.99
N LEU A 61 1.04 2.18 -10.30
CA LEU A 61 0.91 3.45 -11.01
C LEU A 61 -0.48 3.52 -11.64
N SER A 62 -1.03 4.72 -11.68
CA SER A 62 -2.20 5.08 -12.48
C SER A 62 -1.86 5.10 -13.98
N ASP A 63 -2.88 5.27 -14.82
CA ASP A 63 -2.71 5.41 -16.28
C ASP A 63 -1.84 6.61 -16.68
N CYS A 64 -1.68 7.58 -15.78
CA CYS A 64 -0.82 8.74 -15.97
C CYS A 64 0.65 8.48 -15.55
N GLY A 65 0.99 7.27 -15.08
CA GLY A 65 2.33 6.93 -14.59
C GLY A 65 2.64 7.42 -13.18
N GLU A 66 1.68 8.06 -12.50
CA GLU A 66 1.83 8.54 -11.12
C GLU A 66 1.35 7.49 -10.10
N PRO A 67 1.93 7.41 -8.90
CA PRO A 67 1.50 6.47 -7.85
C PRO A 67 0.01 6.66 -7.49
N GLU A 68 -0.68 5.57 -7.17
CA GLU A 68 -2.10 5.65 -6.74
C GLU A 68 -2.28 6.40 -5.42
N LEU A 69 -1.22 6.49 -4.62
CA LEU A 69 -1.17 7.15 -3.32
C LEU A 69 -0.49 8.52 -3.44
N ASN A 70 -1.18 9.56 -3.02
CA ASN A 70 -0.70 10.92 -2.94
C ASN A 70 -0.23 11.25 -1.52
N ILE A 71 1.09 11.24 -1.34
CA ILE A 71 1.78 11.59 -0.09
C ILE A 71 2.35 13.03 -0.10
N LYS A 72 2.07 13.81 -1.16
CA LYS A 72 2.67 15.14 -1.37
C LYS A 72 1.75 16.29 -0.96
N THR A 73 0.43 16.08 -0.99
CA THR A 73 -0.56 17.15 -0.74
C THR A 73 -0.72 17.46 0.74
N ASP A 74 -0.80 16.42 1.57
CA ASP A 74 -0.80 16.54 3.02
C ASP A 74 0.39 15.72 3.56
N PRO A 75 1.39 16.35 4.21
CA PRO A 75 2.55 15.63 4.74
C PRO A 75 2.22 14.72 5.94
N TYR A 76 1.01 14.83 6.51
CA TYR A 76 0.56 14.02 7.64
C TYR A 76 -0.47 12.95 7.24
N ASP A 77 -0.83 12.82 5.96
CA ASP A 77 -1.82 11.86 5.47
C ASP A 77 -1.37 11.13 4.19
N ILE A 78 -1.97 9.97 3.94
CA ILE A 78 -1.80 9.19 2.71
C ILE A 78 -3.13 9.20 1.98
N LEU A 79 -3.25 10.09 1.00
CA LEU A 79 -4.47 10.25 0.23
C LEU A 79 -4.47 9.33 -0.98
N ILE A 80 -5.67 8.95 -1.45
CA ILE A 80 -5.81 8.37 -2.78
C ILE A 80 -5.69 9.50 -3.79
N ASP A 81 -4.88 9.33 -4.84
CA ASP A 81 -4.84 10.33 -5.91
C ASP A 81 -6.24 10.50 -6.50
N SER A 82 -6.75 11.73 -6.41
CA SER A 82 -8.06 12.13 -6.93
C SER A 82 -8.26 11.79 -8.40
N LYS A 83 -7.19 11.76 -9.21
CA LYS A 83 -7.25 11.29 -10.61
C LYS A 83 -7.58 9.80 -10.72
N ASN A 84 -7.20 9.04 -9.70
CA ASN A 84 -7.42 7.60 -9.56
C ASN A 84 -8.73 7.26 -8.82
N ARG A 85 -9.42 8.26 -8.24
CA ARG A 85 -10.74 8.06 -7.61
C ARG A 85 -11.82 7.60 -8.58
N ARG A 86 -11.65 7.79 -9.89
CA ARG A 86 -12.59 7.29 -10.90
C ARG A 86 -12.63 5.75 -10.95
N ASN A 87 -11.56 5.06 -10.59
CA ASN A 87 -11.51 3.59 -10.65
C ASN A 87 -12.01 2.91 -9.36
N LEU A 88 -12.27 3.65 -8.29
CA LEU A 88 -12.71 3.10 -7.00
C LEU A 88 -14.24 3.14 -6.79
N PHE A 89 -14.96 3.85 -7.66
CA PHE A 89 -16.41 3.99 -7.58
C PHE A 89 -17.13 3.59 -8.87
N ILE A 90 -16.43 2.96 -9.81
CA ILE A 90 -17.01 2.40 -11.04
C ILE A 90 -16.90 0.89 -10.96
N ASP A 91 -17.66 0.33 -10.02
CA ASP A 91 -18.14 -1.06 -10.04
C ASP A 91 -19.58 -1.01 -9.52
N ASP A 92 -20.45 -0.31 -10.25
CA ASP A 92 -21.91 -0.45 -10.17
C ASP A 92 -22.51 0.32 -11.37
N ASP A 93 -22.48 -0.32 -12.54
CA ASP A 93 -23.06 0.15 -13.82
C ASP A 93 -24.61 0.29 -13.79
N ASN A 94 -25.20 0.36 -12.60
CA ASN A 94 -26.62 0.66 -12.41
C ASN A 94 -26.91 1.71 -11.34
N ARG A 95 -25.91 2.25 -10.61
CA ARG A 95 -26.15 3.27 -9.56
C ARG A 95 -25.89 4.72 -9.98
N THR A 96 -25.14 4.97 -11.04
CA THR A 96 -24.84 6.34 -11.49
C THR A 96 -26.04 7.03 -12.14
N HIS A 97 -26.91 6.28 -12.82
CA HIS A 97 -28.12 6.81 -13.45
C HIS A 97 -29.20 7.22 -12.42
N ILE A 98 -29.35 6.45 -11.35
CA ILE A 98 -30.33 6.72 -10.30
C ILE A 98 -29.93 7.91 -9.42
N TRP A 99 -28.66 8.03 -9.03
CA TRP A 99 -28.24 9.18 -8.21
C TRP A 99 -28.32 10.51 -8.95
N SER A 100 -28.01 10.54 -10.25
CA SER A 100 -28.21 11.72 -11.10
C SER A 100 -29.68 12.11 -11.19
N SER A 101 -30.57 11.12 -11.32
CA SER A 101 -32.03 11.33 -11.37
C SER A 101 -32.59 11.84 -10.03
N ILE A 102 -32.11 11.30 -8.90
CA ILE A 102 -32.52 11.73 -7.55
C ILE A 102 -32.05 13.15 -7.25
N LEU A 103 -30.81 13.50 -7.61
CA LEU A 103 -30.28 14.85 -7.41
C LEU A 103 -31.03 15.88 -8.26
N LEU A 104 -31.36 15.54 -9.52
CA LEU A 104 -32.17 16.39 -10.38
C LEU A 104 -33.60 16.59 -9.84
N TYR A 105 -34.25 15.53 -9.35
CA TYR A 105 -35.58 15.61 -8.76
C TYR A 105 -35.61 16.47 -7.49
N LYS A 106 -34.58 16.37 -6.63
CA LYS A 106 -34.45 17.24 -5.44
C LYS A 106 -34.27 18.70 -5.81
N TYR A 107 -33.46 18.99 -6.83
CA TYR A 107 -33.24 20.36 -7.31
C TYR A 107 -34.53 20.99 -7.86
N GLN A 108 -35.26 20.26 -8.72
CA GLN A 108 -36.53 20.75 -9.28
C GLN A 108 -37.59 20.98 -8.20
N ASN A 109 -37.72 20.09 -7.20
CA ASN A 109 -38.64 20.31 -6.09
C ASN A 109 -38.26 21.48 -5.19
N THR A 110 -36.96 21.76 -5.07
CA THR A 110 -36.49 22.92 -4.30
C THR A 110 -36.84 24.23 -5.01
N LEU A 111 -36.70 24.28 -6.34
CA LEU A 111 -37.15 25.41 -7.15
C LEU A 111 -38.67 25.58 -7.15
N ASN A 112 -39.42 24.49 -7.18
CA ASN A 112 -40.89 24.55 -7.21
C ASN A 112 -41.50 24.99 -5.87
N LYS A 113 -40.81 24.76 -4.75
CA LYS A 113 -41.23 25.23 -3.42
C LYS A 113 -41.04 26.73 -3.20
N THR A 114 -40.10 27.36 -3.91
CA THR A 114 -39.86 28.81 -3.79
C THR A 114 -40.80 29.66 -4.64
N SER A 115 -41.57 29.04 -5.55
CA SER A 115 -42.48 29.74 -6.48
C SER A 115 -43.94 29.81 -6.01
N THR A 116 -44.27 29.26 -4.83
CA THR A 116 -45.65 29.13 -4.33
C THR A 116 -45.87 29.79 -2.95
N THR A 117 -45.02 30.75 -2.58
CA THR A 117 -45.28 31.61 -1.41
C THR A 117 -45.43 33.06 -1.87
N ASP A 118 -46.59 33.37 -2.44
CA ASP A 118 -47.19 34.71 -2.49
C ASP A 118 -48.63 34.58 -1.97
#